data_AF-A0A2E2DDP3-F1
#
_entry.id   AF-A0A2E2DDP3-F1
#
_cell.length_a   1.000
_cell.length_b   1.000
_cell.length_c   1.000
_cell.angle_alpha   90.00
_cell.angle_beta   90.00
_cell.angle_gamma   90.00
#
_symmetry.space_group_name_H-M   'P 1'
#
loop_
_entity.id
_entity.type
_entity.pdbx_description
1 polymer ?
#
loop_
_entity_poly.entity_id
_entity_poly.type
_entity_poly.pdbx_seq_one_letter_code
_entity_poly.pdbx_strand_id
1 'polypeptide(L)'
;MEQREQLKHYNQKWQEDDQRWQEEIEHWQHSTQRMVALIYLLEKSLPEHSSSIEKHKKRIDEHNAEIVRYECGLDEHCLSTCPSHIELEKHQKMHRKMQLRHEEMKKEHDRFSRNYQKQMQRVRELAERLLNELD
;
A
#
# COMPACT_ATOMS: atom_id res chain seq x y z
N MET A 1 39.44 -46.66 36.70
CA MET A 1 37.97 -46.56 36.56
C MET A 1 37.52 -45.11 36.36
N GLU A 2 38.10 -44.14 37.07
CA GLU A 2 37.77 -42.70 36.95
C GLU A 2 37.77 -42.13 35.52
N GLN A 3 38.77 -42.42 34.69
CA GLN A 3 38.83 -41.89 33.32
C GLN A 3 37.63 -42.33 32.46
N ARG A 4 37.15 -43.57 32.62
CA ARG A 4 36.01 -44.06 31.84
C ARG A 4 34.70 -43.43 32.29
N GLU A 5 34.57 -43.11 33.57
CA GLU A 5 33.41 -42.39 34.10
C GLU A 5 33.41 -40.93 33.67
N GLN A 6 34.58 -40.27 33.67
CA GLN A 6 34.73 -38.92 33.11
C GLN A 6 34.34 -38.89 31.63
N LEU A 7 34.82 -39.84 30.81
CA LEU A 7 34.44 -39.94 29.39
C LEU A 7 32.93 -40.14 29.20
N LYS A 8 32.27 -40.95 30.03
CA LYS A 8 30.81 -41.12 30.00
C LYS A 8 30.08 -39.82 30.32
N HIS A 9 30.52 -39.09 31.33
CA HIS A 9 29.93 -37.82 31.72
C HIS A 9 30.12 -36.75 30.64
N TYR A 10 31.28 -36.69 29.98
CA TYR A 10 31.46 -35.82 28.80
C TYR A 10 30.51 -36.19 27.65
N ASN A 11 30.37 -37.48 27.36
CA ASN A 11 29.48 -37.93 26.30
C ASN A 11 28.01 -37.58 26.58
N GLN A 12 27.57 -37.68 27.84
CA GLN A 12 26.21 -37.25 28.22
C GLN A 12 26.00 -35.76 27.97
N LYS A 13 26.97 -34.91 28.36
CA LYS A 13 26.90 -33.47 28.07
C LYS A 13 26.85 -33.19 26.58
N TRP A 14 27.63 -33.90 25.77
CA TRP A 14 27.58 -33.72 24.31
C TRP A 14 26.23 -34.12 23.72
N GLN A 15 25.57 -35.14 24.27
CA GLN A 15 24.22 -35.52 23.85
C GLN A 15 23.17 -34.47 24.25
N GLU A 16 23.30 -33.89 25.45
CA GLU A 16 22.44 -32.78 25.89
C GLU A 16 22.65 -31.52 25.03
N ASP A 17 23.89 -31.20 24.69
CA ASP A 17 24.24 -30.09 23.81
C ASP A 17 23.69 -30.32 22.39
N ASP A 18 23.87 -31.51 21.82
CA ASP A 18 23.35 -31.86 20.49
C ASP A 18 21.83 -31.75 20.43
N GLN A 19 21.12 -32.28 21.43
CA GLN A 19 19.66 -32.16 21.51
C GLN A 19 19.20 -30.70 21.50
N ARG A 20 19.86 -29.84 22.30
CA ARG A 20 19.55 -28.40 22.33
C ARG A 20 19.83 -27.73 20.99
N TRP A 21 20.94 -28.06 20.33
CA TRP A 21 21.27 -27.49 19.02
C TRP A 21 20.27 -27.90 17.94
N GLN A 22 19.78 -29.14 17.95
CA GLN A 22 18.74 -29.57 17.02
C GLN A 22 17.46 -28.75 17.21
N GLU A 23 17.02 -28.54 18.46
CA GLU A 23 15.85 -27.72 18.78
C GLU A 23 16.03 -26.26 18.33
N GLU A 24 17.22 -25.69 18.55
CA GLU A 24 17.56 -24.34 18.10
C GLU A 24 17.54 -24.23 16.56
N ILE A 25 18.12 -25.21 15.85
CA ILE A 25 18.14 -25.24 14.38
C ILE A 25 16.73 -25.35 13.81
N GLU A 26 15.90 -26.25 14.34
CA GLU A 26 14.51 -26.38 13.93
C GLU A 26 13.75 -25.07 14.12
N HIS A 27 13.94 -24.41 15.27
CA HIS A 27 13.35 -23.11 15.55
C HIS A 27 13.79 -22.03 14.55
N TRP A 28 15.10 -21.92 14.27
CA TRP A 28 15.63 -20.95 13.31
C TRP A 28 15.15 -21.21 11.89
N GLN A 29 15.03 -22.48 11.48
CA GLN A 29 14.49 -22.85 10.17
C GLN A 29 13.03 -22.40 10.04
N HIS A 30 12.21 -22.66 11.07
CA HIS A 30 10.81 -22.24 11.07
C HIS A 30 10.66 -20.72 11.07
N SER A 31 11.40 -19.99 11.90
CA SER A 31 11.39 -18.51 11.88
C SER A 31 11.79 -17.97 10.50
N THR A 32 12.87 -18.50 9.91
CA THR A 32 13.34 -18.10 8.58
C THR A 32 12.27 -18.31 7.50
N GLN A 33 11.60 -19.46 7.48
CA GLN A 33 10.52 -19.73 6.53
C GLN A 33 9.34 -18.77 6.68
N ARG A 34 8.96 -18.44 7.92
CA ARG A 34 7.90 -17.46 8.22
C ARG A 34 8.28 -16.07 7.75
N MET A 35 9.51 -15.63 7.99
CA MET A 35 10.02 -14.34 7.50
C MET A 35 9.97 -14.26 5.98
N VAL A 36 10.43 -15.29 5.27
CA VAL A 36 10.37 -15.34 3.80
C VAL A 36 8.93 -15.20 3.31
N ALA A 37 7.98 -15.90 3.93
CA ALA A 37 6.57 -15.80 3.58
C ALA A 37 6.00 -14.39 3.82
N LEU A 38 6.35 -13.75 4.95
CA LEU A 38 5.92 -12.38 5.26
C LEU A 38 6.50 -11.35 4.28
N ILE A 39 7.78 -11.46 3.94
CA ILE A 39 8.44 -10.60 2.96
C ILE A 39 7.75 -10.73 1.60
N TYR A 40 7.45 -11.96 1.16
CA TYR A 40 6.73 -12.18 -0.08
C TYR A 40 5.34 -11.51 -0.09
N LEU A 41 4.59 -11.60 1.01
CA LEU A 41 3.28 -10.94 1.12
C LEU A 41 3.39 -9.41 1.10
N LEU A 42 4.42 -8.85 1.74
CA LEU A 42 4.71 -7.42 1.70
C LEU A 42 5.05 -6.97 0.28
N GLU A 43 5.95 -7.68 -0.38
CA GLU A 43 6.36 -7.40 -1.76
C GLU A 43 5.17 -7.42 -2.71
N LYS A 44 4.27 -8.40 -2.59
CA LYS A 44 3.06 -8.45 -3.43
C LYS A 44 2.08 -7.31 -3.20
N SER A 45 2.02 -6.79 -1.97
CA SER A 45 1.08 -5.73 -1.63
C SER A 45 1.48 -4.37 -2.23
N LEU A 46 2.77 -4.07 -2.38
CA LEU A 46 3.26 -2.75 -2.78
C LEU A 46 3.02 -2.36 -4.27
N PRO A 47 3.31 -3.21 -5.28
CA PRO A 47 3.13 -2.87 -6.70
C PRO A 47 1.69 -2.56 -7.07
N GLU A 48 0.74 -3.25 -6.45
CA GLU A 48 -0.70 -3.02 -6.66
C GLU A 48 -1.10 -1.61 -6.19
N HIS A 49 -0.53 -1.12 -5.09
CA HIS A 49 -0.77 0.23 -4.60
C HIS A 49 -0.21 1.28 -5.54
N SER A 50 1.03 1.12 -6.01
CA SER A 50 1.66 2.07 -6.92
C SER A 50 0.87 2.23 -8.22
N SER A 51 0.40 1.13 -8.82
CA SER A 51 -0.42 1.20 -10.03
C SER A 51 -1.79 1.86 -9.78
N SER A 52 -2.40 1.57 -8.63
CA SER A 52 -3.71 2.13 -8.26
C SER A 52 -3.63 3.64 -8.02
N ILE A 53 -2.58 4.12 -7.34
CA ILE A 53 -2.31 5.54 -7.13
C ILE A 53 -2.13 6.27 -8.45
N GLU A 54 -1.32 5.74 -9.36
CA GLU A 54 -1.05 6.40 -10.64
C GLU A 54 -2.33 6.55 -11.47
N LYS A 55 -3.18 5.50 -11.50
CA LYS A 55 -4.48 5.55 -12.15
C LYS A 55 -5.40 6.60 -11.53
N HIS A 56 -5.42 6.71 -10.19
CA HIS A 56 -6.23 7.69 -9.48
C HIS A 56 -5.74 9.12 -9.72
N LYS A 57 -4.42 9.33 -9.69
CA LYS A 57 -3.79 10.61 -10.01
C LYS A 57 -4.17 11.07 -11.41
N LYS A 58 -4.07 10.20 -12.41
CA LYS A 58 -4.47 10.52 -13.79
C LYS A 58 -5.92 11.02 -13.87
N ARG A 59 -6.85 10.40 -13.13
CA ARG A 59 -8.25 10.85 -13.07
C ARG A 59 -8.40 12.23 -12.43
N ILE A 60 -7.64 12.52 -11.37
CA ILE A 60 -7.60 13.85 -10.74
C ILE A 60 -7.06 14.88 -11.73
N ASP A 61 -6.00 14.56 -12.47
CA ASP A 61 -5.42 15.47 -13.47
C ASP A 61 -6.40 15.76 -14.60
N GLU A 62 -7.11 14.74 -15.09
CA GLU A 62 -8.20 14.89 -16.07
C GLU A 62 -9.33 15.78 -15.54
N HIS A 63 -9.75 15.57 -14.29
CA HIS A 63 -10.76 16.38 -13.61
C HIS A 63 -10.32 17.85 -13.46
N ASN A 64 -9.06 18.09 -13.07
CA ASN A 64 -8.50 19.43 -12.95
C ASN A 64 -8.47 20.14 -14.31
N ALA A 65 -8.12 19.44 -15.39
CA ALA A 65 -8.18 20.00 -16.73
C ALA A 65 -9.62 20.36 -17.15
N GLU A 66 -10.63 19.60 -16.72
CA GLU A 66 -12.04 19.95 -16.92
C GLU A 66 -12.44 21.22 -16.13
N ILE A 67 -11.99 21.36 -14.88
CA ILE A 67 -12.24 22.56 -14.06
C ILE A 67 -11.61 23.79 -14.71
N VAL A 68 -10.34 23.74 -15.12
CA VAL A 68 -9.64 24.88 -15.74
C VAL A 68 -10.35 25.32 -17.02
N ARG A 69 -10.78 24.37 -17.86
CA ARG A 69 -11.56 24.68 -19.07
C ARG A 69 -12.91 25.31 -18.74
N TYR A 70 -13.55 24.86 -17.67
CA TYR A 70 -14.81 25.44 -17.19
C TYR A 70 -14.62 26.87 -16.66
N GLU A 71 -13.59 27.12 -15.85
CA GLU A 71 -13.24 28.43 -15.31
C GLU A 71 -12.94 29.45 -16.42
N CYS A 72 -12.23 29.04 -17.47
CA CYS A 72 -11.98 29.89 -18.64
C CYS A 72 -13.28 30.35 -19.34
N GLY A 73 -14.35 29.56 -19.28
CA GLY A 73 -15.66 29.92 -19.81
C GLY A 73 -16.48 30.87 -18.92
N LEU A 74 -16.04 31.09 -17.67
CA LEU A 74 -16.65 32.02 -16.71
C LEU A 74 -16.04 33.43 -16.75
N ASP A 75 -14.88 33.60 -17.37
CA ASP A 75 -14.18 34.89 -17.42
C ASP A 75 -14.85 35.83 -18.43
N GLU A 76 -15.36 36.96 -17.94
CA GLU A 76 -15.98 38.03 -18.74
C GLU A 76 -14.98 38.68 -19.72
N HIS A 77 -13.68 38.53 -19.48
CA HIS A 77 -12.60 39.00 -20.35
C HIS A 77 -12.06 37.90 -21.28
N CYS A 78 -12.65 36.68 -21.31
CA CYS A 78 -12.23 35.70 -22.31
C CYS A 78 -12.49 36.26 -23.71
N LEU A 79 -11.43 36.36 -24.52
CA LEU A 79 -11.49 36.86 -25.90
C LEU A 79 -12.60 36.14 -26.68
N SER A 80 -13.28 36.81 -27.61
CA SER A 80 -14.31 36.17 -28.46
C SER A 80 -13.79 35.02 -29.35
N THR A 81 -12.47 34.87 -29.45
CA THR A 81 -11.76 33.76 -30.10
C THR A 81 -11.47 32.56 -29.17
N CYS A 82 -11.80 32.68 -27.88
CA CYS A 82 -11.69 31.65 -26.85
C CYS A 82 -12.67 30.50 -27.19
N PRO A 83 -12.19 29.26 -27.43
CA PRO A 83 -13.07 28.12 -27.74
C PRO A 83 -14.10 27.80 -26.64
N SER A 84 -13.86 28.31 -25.43
CA SER A 84 -14.69 28.21 -24.23
C SER A 84 -15.67 29.37 -24.04
N HIS A 85 -15.69 30.38 -24.93
CA HIS A 85 -16.72 31.44 -24.89
C HIS A 85 -18.08 30.85 -25.27
N ILE A 86 -19.00 30.80 -24.30
CA ILE A 86 -20.27 30.10 -24.40
C ILE A 86 -21.38 31.03 -23.91
N GLU A 87 -22.50 31.10 -24.63
CA GLU A 87 -23.70 31.83 -24.20
C GLU A 87 -24.14 31.42 -22.78
N LEU A 88 -24.59 32.39 -21.97
CA LEU A 88 -24.91 32.21 -20.55
C LEU A 88 -25.82 31.00 -20.25
N GLU A 89 -26.80 30.72 -21.10
CA GLU A 89 -27.71 29.57 -20.93
C GLU A 89 -27.01 28.22 -21.13
N LYS A 90 -26.10 28.13 -22.12
CA LYS A 90 -25.25 26.96 -22.33
C LYS A 90 -24.24 26.82 -21.19
N HIS A 91 -23.76 27.94 -20.65
CA HIS A 91 -22.88 27.96 -19.49
C HIS A 91 -23.58 27.42 -18.22
N GLN A 92 -24.83 27.79 -17.96
CA GLN A 92 -25.63 27.25 -16.84
C GLN A 92 -25.88 25.74 -16.98
N LYS A 93 -26.12 25.24 -18.20
CA LYS A 93 -26.21 23.79 -18.45
C LYS A 93 -24.87 23.08 -18.20
N MET A 94 -23.76 23.72 -18.57
CA MET A 94 -22.42 23.19 -18.31
C MET A 94 -22.08 23.17 -16.81
N HIS A 95 -22.45 24.23 -16.07
CA HIS A 95 -22.27 24.30 -14.61
C HIS A 95 -22.95 23.12 -13.89
N ARG A 96 -24.22 22.83 -14.21
CA ARG A 96 -24.92 21.68 -13.62
C ARG A 96 -24.22 20.34 -13.90
N LYS A 97 -23.69 20.17 -15.12
CA LYS A 97 -22.91 18.96 -15.47
C LYS A 97 -21.59 18.90 -14.70
N MET A 98 -20.88 20.03 -14.56
CA MET A 98 -19.63 20.10 -13.81
C MET A 98 -19.85 19.84 -12.32
N GLN A 99 -20.94 20.37 -11.75
CA GLN A 99 -21.31 20.10 -10.35
C GLN A 99 -21.53 18.60 -10.12
N LEU A 100 -22.32 17.94 -10.97
CA LEU A 100 -22.56 16.49 -10.87
C LEU A 100 -21.26 15.69 -10.97
N ARG A 101 -20.40 16.02 -11.95
CA ARG A 101 -19.10 15.36 -12.14
C ARG A 101 -18.16 15.57 -10.95
N HIS A 102 -18.13 16.78 -10.39
CA HIS A 102 -17.30 17.09 -9.24
C HIS A 102 -17.76 16.33 -7.99
N GLU A 103 -19.08 16.25 -7.76
CA GLU A 103 -19.64 15.43 -6.67
C GLU A 103 -19.32 13.94 -6.85
N GLU A 104 -19.36 13.43 -8.08
CA GLU A 104 -18.97 12.06 -8.38
C GLU A 104 -17.48 11.82 -8.12
N MET A 105 -16.61 12.72 -8.61
CA MET A 105 -15.17 12.65 -8.38
C MET A 105 -14.83 12.70 -6.89
N LYS A 106 -15.54 13.53 -6.11
CA LYS A 106 -15.39 13.58 -4.63
C LYS A 106 -15.71 12.23 -4.00
N LYS A 107 -16.84 11.60 -4.37
CA LYS A 107 -17.22 10.26 -3.87
C LYS A 107 -16.19 9.19 -4.27
N GLU A 108 -15.69 9.25 -5.51
CA GLU A 108 -14.64 8.35 -5.98
C GLU A 108 -13.35 8.52 -5.17
N HIS A 109 -12.92 9.76 -4.93
CA HIS A 109 -11.73 10.08 -4.15
C HIS A 109 -11.85 9.61 -2.70
N ASP A 110 -12.99 9.86 -2.05
CA ASP A 110 -13.24 9.39 -0.68
C ASP A 110 -13.19 7.86 -0.59
N ARG A 111 -13.77 7.16 -1.58
CA ARG A 111 -13.72 5.69 -1.67
C ARG A 111 -12.27 5.21 -1.86
N PHE A 112 -11.53 5.85 -2.76
CA PHE A 112 -10.13 5.52 -3.01
C PHE A 112 -9.29 5.69 -1.75
N SER A 113 -9.42 6.83 -1.06
CA SER A 113 -8.69 7.16 0.16
C SER A 113 -8.93 6.12 1.27
N ARG A 114 -10.21 5.78 1.54
CA ARG A 114 -10.55 4.73 2.51
C ARG A 114 -9.96 3.37 2.15
N ASN A 115 -10.03 2.99 0.87
CA ASN A 115 -9.48 1.71 0.41
C ASN A 115 -7.95 1.69 0.55
N TYR A 116 -7.28 2.79 0.19
CA TYR A 116 -5.84 2.94 0.33
C TYR A 116 -5.41 2.82 1.80
N GLN A 117 -6.08 3.52 2.71
CA GLN A 117 -5.81 3.43 4.15
C GLN A 117 -5.96 2.00 4.68
N LYS A 118 -7.03 1.30 4.30
CA LYS A 118 -7.26 -0.09 4.70
C LYS A 118 -6.16 -1.02 4.20
N GLN A 119 -5.71 -0.81 2.96
CA GLN A 119 -4.64 -1.59 2.38
C GLN A 119 -3.30 -1.33 3.06
N MET A 120 -2.95 -0.06 3.31
CA MET A 120 -1.73 0.31 4.02
C MET A 120 -1.72 -0.17 5.47
N GLN A 121 -2.89 -0.27 6.11
CA GLN A 121 -3.01 -0.89 7.43
C GLN A 121 -2.61 -2.37 7.39
N ARG A 122 -3.01 -3.12 6.35
CA ARG A 122 -2.57 -4.51 6.16
C ARG A 122 -1.05 -4.62 5.94
N VAL A 123 -0.46 -3.71 5.18
CA VAL A 123 1.00 -3.64 5.01
C VAL A 123 1.69 -3.40 6.34
N ARG A 124 1.17 -2.48 7.17
CA ARG A 124 1.70 -2.22 8.52
C ARG A 124 1.63 -3.47 9.40
N GLU A 125 0.49 -4.15 9.42
CA GLU A 125 0.31 -5.39 10.21
C GLU A 125 1.29 -6.50 9.77
N LEU A 126 1.55 -6.64 8.47
CA LEU A 126 2.52 -7.59 7.96
C LEU A 126 3.96 -7.22 8.35
N ALA A 127 4.29 -5.92 8.34
CA ALA A 127 5.60 -5.43 8.76
C ALA A 127 5.83 -5.61 10.26
N GLU A 128 4.82 -5.35 11.09
CA GLU A 128 4.87 -5.60 12.54
C GLU A 128 5.08 -7.09 12.83
N ARG A 129 4.36 -7.98 12.13
CA ARG A 129 4.59 -9.43 12.26
C ARG A 129 6.01 -9.82 11.86
N LEU A 130 6.56 -9.23 10.80
CA LEU A 130 7.93 -9.51 10.37
C LEU A 130 8.95 -9.06 11.42
N LEU A 131 8.76 -7.90 12.03
CA LEU A 131 9.63 -7.41 13.11
C LEU A 131 9.58 -8.36 14.32
N ASN A 132 8.40 -8.86 14.68
CA ASN A 132 8.26 -9.83 15.76
C ASN A 132 8.88 -11.21 15.46
N GLU A 133 9.24 -11.53 14.21
CA GLU A 133 10.01 -12.74 13.89
C GLU A 133 11.52 -12.56 14.11
N LEU A 134 11.98 -11.31 14.20
CA LEU A 134 13.39 -10.94 14.37
C LEU A 134 13.77 -10.76 15.84
N ASP A 135 12.78 -10.58 16.71
CA ASP A 135 12.91 -10.48 18.17
C ASP A 135 12.88 -11.87 18.83
#